data_AF-A0A9W9RPR0-F1
#
_entry.id   AF-A0A9W9RPR0-F1
#
_cell.length_a   1.000
_cell.length_b   1.000
_cell.length_c   1.000
_cell.angle_alpha   90.00
_cell.angle_beta   90.00
_cell.angle_gamma   90.00
#
_symmetry.space_group_name_H-M   'P 1'
#
loop_
_entity.id
_entity.type
_entity.pdbx_description
1 polymer ?
#
loop_
_entity_poly.entity_id
_entity_poly.type
_entity_poly.pdbx_seq_one_letter_code
_entity_poly.pdbx_strand_id
1 'polypeptide(L)'
;MATDSRDSISISHRSSRPGENGPSSRLQGRVSADIANFFLFLSLFPSTSFAPTNLRWLNERFFRSTTPPDFDPSKVVKGGGSKIKNDKLPTVRLMAPFTMQCLQCAEFIPKGLKFNARKEKLEETYFGVAMVRLYIKCSGCKHEITFRTDPKSNDYKTERGAKRITDGWRDTNDPRFKDETEQETLDRLEAEAGEDHVQEDKMAELEDKMQDSKREMQVADALDEIRSRNARIERNEAAEKKIVAQKEEERPFIELKNGLGKYYFNSKEEMERTLAEDKLTAWRAFHDEKGNRIKRDHDGKIIKRWTPEEEAQGLHLLPSKSEQKAKPVPGLEDEIIDDNYVPDTRTDDQILADIMGQASDSEDSTAQRMRAMRKKVAAKKSGQAAKRQKR
;
A
#
# COMPACT_ATOMS: atom_id res chain seq x y z
N MET A 1 11.79 -0.36 46.77
CA MET A 1 11.54 -1.65 46.09
C MET A 1 10.23 -1.51 45.35
N ALA A 2 10.32 -1.32 44.04
CA ALA A 2 9.23 -0.93 43.17
C ALA A 2 8.22 -2.08 42.98
N THR A 3 6.94 -1.74 43.01
CA THR A 3 5.81 -2.60 42.66
C THR A 3 5.30 -2.16 41.28
N ASP A 4 5.65 -2.90 40.23
CA ASP A 4 5.07 -2.75 38.90
C ASP A 4 4.05 -3.86 38.65
N SER A 5 2.78 -3.51 38.75
CA SER A 5 1.64 -4.32 38.32
C SER A 5 1.35 -4.08 36.84
N ARG A 6 1.40 -5.18 36.08
CA ARG A 6 1.02 -5.29 34.68
C ARG A 6 -0.50 -5.19 34.54
N ASP A 7 -0.99 -4.30 33.68
CA ASP A 7 -2.34 -4.38 33.13
C ASP A 7 -2.31 -4.32 31.60
N SER A 8 -2.72 -5.44 31.01
CA SER A 8 -2.87 -5.69 29.59
C SER A 8 -4.24 -5.22 29.10
N ILE A 9 -4.29 -4.31 28.12
CA ILE A 9 -5.54 -3.90 27.45
C ILE A 9 -5.53 -4.46 26.04
N SER A 10 -6.38 -5.47 25.83
CA SER A 10 -6.70 -6.07 24.54
C SER A 10 -7.63 -5.16 23.72
N ILE A 11 -7.15 -4.69 22.56
CA ILE A 11 -7.94 -3.88 21.61
C ILE A 11 -8.59 -4.82 20.60
N SER A 12 -9.91 -5.01 20.70
CA SER A 12 -10.72 -5.72 19.71
C SER A 12 -11.16 -4.77 18.59
N HIS A 13 -10.62 -4.94 17.38
CA HIS A 13 -11.08 -4.26 16.18
C HIS A 13 -12.45 -4.78 15.74
N ARG A 14 -13.46 -3.91 15.67
CA ARG A 14 -14.74 -4.19 15.00
C ARG A 14 -14.92 -3.27 13.80
N SER A 15 -14.54 -3.77 12.62
CA SER A 15 -14.83 -3.18 11.33
C SER A 15 -16.30 -3.38 10.95
N SER A 16 -17.06 -2.30 10.74
CA SER A 16 -18.40 -2.37 10.16
C SER A 16 -18.51 -1.35 9.02
N ARG A 17 -18.58 -1.85 7.79
CA ARG A 17 -18.95 -1.10 6.58
C ARG A 17 -20.45 -0.79 6.61
N PRO A 18 -20.95 0.34 6.09
CA PRO A 18 -22.34 0.45 5.70
C PRO A 18 -22.49 0.17 4.19
N GLY A 19 -23.35 -0.81 3.88
CA GLY A 19 -23.82 -1.12 2.53
C GLY A 19 -25.04 -0.28 2.14
N GLU A 20 -25.24 -0.19 0.83
CA GLU A 20 -26.37 0.40 0.13
C GLU A 20 -27.70 -0.24 0.54
N ASN A 21 -28.78 0.55 0.59
CA ASN A 21 -30.15 0.08 0.36
C ASN A 21 -31.08 1.25 -0.02
N GLY A 22 -31.86 1.04 -1.08
CA GLY A 22 -32.82 1.97 -1.67
C GLY A 22 -34.15 2.13 -0.93
N PRO A 23 -35.16 2.76 -1.56
CA PRO A 23 -36.25 3.47 -0.87
C PRO A 23 -37.45 2.56 -0.56
N SER A 24 -38.10 2.78 0.59
CA SER A 24 -39.33 2.08 0.95
C SER A 24 -40.39 3.01 1.57
N SER A 25 -41.49 3.10 0.82
CA SER A 25 -42.91 3.14 1.20
C SER A 25 -43.43 3.97 2.40
N ARG A 26 -44.17 5.02 2.04
CA ARG A 26 -45.61 5.24 2.31
C ARG A 26 -46.23 4.45 3.49
N LEU A 27 -46.61 5.18 4.55
CA LEU A 27 -47.74 4.83 5.43
C LEU A 27 -48.61 6.07 5.65
N GLN A 28 -49.79 6.06 5.03
CA GLN A 28 -50.89 6.99 5.29
C GLN A 28 -51.75 6.39 6.42
N GLY A 29 -51.90 7.15 7.50
CA GLY A 29 -52.86 6.89 8.58
C GLY A 29 -54.10 7.77 8.42
N ARG A 30 -55.26 7.12 8.55
CA ARG A 30 -56.63 7.57 8.28
C ARG A 30 -57.09 8.80 9.08
N VAL A 31 -57.92 9.62 8.45
CA VAL A 31 -59.08 10.26 9.08
C VAL A 31 -60.31 10.09 8.16
N SER A 32 -61.35 9.55 8.78
CA SER A 32 -62.75 9.32 8.37
C SER A 32 -63.36 10.50 7.59
N ALA A 33 -63.93 10.28 6.41
CA ALA A 33 -65.34 9.91 6.17
C ALA A 33 -66.33 10.98 6.66
N ASP A 34 -66.74 11.86 5.74
CA ASP A 34 -68.11 12.36 5.56
C ASP A 34 -68.17 13.23 4.28
N ILE A 35 -69.36 13.42 3.74
CA ILE A 35 -69.72 14.13 2.49
C ILE A 35 -69.87 13.20 1.26
N ALA A 36 -70.82 12.28 1.36
CA ALA A 36 -71.57 11.79 0.21
C ALA A 36 -72.93 12.50 0.19
N ASN A 37 -73.02 13.61 -0.54
CA ASN A 37 -74.25 14.19 -1.09
C ASN A 37 -73.92 15.54 -1.73
N PHE A 38 -73.44 15.56 -2.98
CA PHE A 38 -73.53 16.76 -3.84
C PHE A 38 -73.14 16.45 -5.30
N PHE A 39 -73.52 15.27 -5.81
CA PHE A 39 -73.29 14.88 -7.21
C PHE A 39 -74.58 14.35 -7.82
N LEU A 40 -75.59 15.22 -7.98
CA LEU A 40 -76.75 14.96 -8.84
C LEU A 40 -77.57 16.22 -9.14
N PHE A 41 -76.94 17.39 -9.32
CA PHE A 41 -77.65 18.59 -9.78
C PHE A 41 -76.68 19.55 -10.47
N LEU A 42 -76.28 19.23 -11.70
CA LEU A 42 -75.70 20.19 -12.67
C LEU A 42 -75.51 19.50 -14.03
N SER A 43 -76.60 18.98 -14.58
CA SER A 43 -76.72 18.62 -15.99
C SER A 43 -77.91 19.36 -16.58
N LEU A 44 -77.76 20.68 -16.73
CA LEU A 44 -78.59 21.59 -17.51
C LEU A 44 -78.03 22.99 -17.25
N PHE A 45 -77.06 23.46 -18.05
CA PHE A 45 -76.99 24.84 -18.56
C PHE A 45 -75.81 24.91 -19.56
N PRO A 46 -76.05 25.43 -20.78
CA PRO A 46 -75.14 25.30 -21.91
C PRO A 46 -74.07 26.41 -21.92
N SER A 47 -72.92 26.08 -22.52
CA SER A 47 -71.99 26.97 -23.21
C SER A 47 -72.14 28.49 -22.95
N THR A 48 -71.40 29.00 -21.97
CA THR A 48 -70.99 30.41 -21.93
C THR A 48 -69.47 30.46 -21.85
N SER A 49 -68.86 30.92 -22.95
CA SER A 49 -67.53 31.53 -23.06
C SER A 49 -66.72 31.61 -21.76
N PHE A 50 -65.71 30.73 -21.65
CA PHE A 50 -64.58 30.92 -20.75
C PHE A 50 -63.85 32.21 -21.15
N ALA A 51 -64.19 33.33 -20.52
CA ALA A 51 -63.31 34.48 -20.48
C ALA A 51 -62.06 34.10 -19.65
N PRO A 52 -60.84 34.33 -20.12
CA PRO A 52 -59.66 34.11 -19.29
C PRO A 52 -59.73 35.13 -18.15
N THR A 53 -59.92 34.65 -16.91
CA THR A 53 -59.72 35.46 -15.72
C THR A 53 -58.25 35.88 -15.69
N ASN A 54 -57.99 37.06 -16.24
CA ASN A 54 -56.80 37.87 -16.03
C ASN A 54 -56.72 38.25 -14.54
N LEU A 55 -56.33 37.28 -13.72
CA LEU A 55 -55.74 37.49 -12.39
C LEU A 55 -54.34 36.86 -12.38
N ARG A 56 -53.63 37.06 -13.48
CA ARG A 56 -52.18 37.04 -13.50
C ARG A 56 -51.78 38.50 -13.28
N TRP A 57 -50.88 38.76 -12.33
CA TRP A 57 -50.24 40.07 -12.06
C TRP A 57 -50.91 41.01 -11.05
N LEU A 58 -51.02 40.58 -9.79
CA LEU A 58 -50.58 41.48 -8.70
C LEU A 58 -49.09 41.23 -8.52
N ASN A 59 -48.31 41.98 -9.30
CA ASN A 59 -46.85 41.92 -9.38
C ASN A 59 -46.19 41.96 -7.99
N GLU A 60 -45.15 41.13 -7.78
CA GLU A 60 -44.20 41.21 -6.65
C GLU A 60 -43.59 42.62 -6.48
N ARG A 61 -43.70 43.47 -7.51
CA ARG A 61 -43.35 44.88 -7.49
C ARG A 61 -44.58 45.74 -7.70
N PHE A 62 -45.17 46.15 -6.60
CA PHE A 62 -46.33 47.03 -6.58
C PHE A 62 -45.88 48.49 -6.70
N PHE A 63 -46.07 49.10 -7.88
CA PHE A 63 -45.56 50.44 -8.20
C PHE A 63 -46.41 51.59 -7.65
N ARG A 64 -47.71 51.38 -7.42
CA ARG A 64 -48.60 52.43 -6.92
C ARG A 64 -49.77 51.84 -6.15
N SER A 65 -49.80 52.07 -4.83
CA SER A 65 -51.04 51.98 -4.06
C SER A 65 -51.91 53.16 -4.44
N THR A 66 -53.15 52.88 -4.82
CA THR A 66 -54.18 53.91 -4.89
C THR A 66 -54.46 54.37 -3.46
N THR A 67 -53.79 55.44 -3.03
CA THR A 67 -54.18 56.20 -1.84
C THR A 67 -55.53 56.85 -2.11
N PRO A 68 -56.49 56.80 -1.17
CA PRO A 68 -57.78 57.46 -1.34
C PRO A 68 -57.57 58.98 -1.56
N PRO A 69 -58.43 59.64 -2.35
CA PRO A 69 -58.24 61.04 -2.74
C PRO A 69 -58.20 62.01 -1.54
N ASP A 70 -58.80 61.63 -0.41
CA ASP A 70 -58.85 62.43 0.83
C ASP A 70 -57.73 62.05 1.84
N PHE A 71 -56.74 61.24 1.45
CA PHE A 71 -55.67 60.78 2.33
C PHE A 71 -54.68 61.91 2.66
N ASP A 72 -54.69 62.37 3.91
CA ASP A 72 -53.74 63.36 4.43
C ASP A 72 -52.66 62.68 5.29
N PRO A 73 -51.38 62.68 4.87
CA PRO A 73 -50.28 62.02 5.60
C PRO A 73 -50.01 62.63 6.97
N SER A 74 -50.46 63.86 7.23
CA SER A 74 -50.26 64.56 8.51
C SER A 74 -51.26 64.12 9.57
N LYS A 75 -52.46 63.67 9.13
CA LYS A 75 -53.53 63.17 10.02
C LYS A 75 -53.36 61.70 10.36
N VAL A 76 -52.49 60.99 9.63
CA VAL A 76 -52.06 59.65 10.00
C VAL A 76 -51.22 59.77 11.27
N VAL A 77 -51.84 59.48 12.40
CA VAL A 77 -51.09 59.16 13.60
C VAL A 77 -50.14 58.04 13.18
N LYS A 78 -48.83 58.28 13.26
CA LYS A 78 -47.82 57.21 13.24
C LYS A 78 -48.00 56.40 14.53
N GLY A 79 -49.17 55.78 14.68
CA GLY A 79 -49.41 54.76 15.65
C GLY A 79 -48.48 53.65 15.24
N GLY A 80 -47.36 53.55 15.96
CA GLY A 80 -46.45 52.41 15.86
C GLY A 80 -47.32 51.17 15.81
N GLY A 81 -47.31 50.50 14.66
CA GLY A 81 -48.27 49.46 14.35
C GLY A 81 -48.37 48.47 15.51
N SER A 82 -49.62 48.21 15.92
CA SER A 82 -50.06 47.33 17.01
C SER A 82 -50.30 48.01 18.36
N LYS A 83 -51.58 48.08 18.74
CA LYS A 83 -52.05 48.30 20.14
C LYS A 83 -51.59 47.21 21.12
N ILE A 84 -50.87 46.19 20.64
CA ILE A 84 -50.19 45.27 21.53
C ILE A 84 -48.84 45.93 21.86
N LYS A 85 -48.77 46.51 23.05
CA LYS A 85 -47.52 46.81 23.76
C LYS A 85 -46.78 45.47 23.92
N ASN A 86 -46.09 45.06 22.87
CA ASN A 86 -45.53 43.73 22.77
C ASN A 86 -44.14 43.80 23.38
N ASP A 87 -44.01 43.37 24.63
CA ASP A 87 -42.76 42.85 25.21
C ASP A 87 -42.24 41.60 24.44
N LYS A 88 -42.74 41.36 23.22
CA LYS A 88 -42.39 40.23 22.38
C LYS A 88 -41.19 40.61 21.53
N LEU A 89 -40.08 39.97 21.86
CA LEU A 89 -38.85 40.02 21.09
C LEU A 89 -39.13 39.67 19.60
N PRO A 90 -38.59 40.44 18.64
CA PRO A 90 -38.76 40.15 17.21
C PRO A 90 -38.22 38.78 16.84
N THR A 91 -38.95 38.03 16.02
CA THR A 91 -38.52 36.70 15.55
C THR A 91 -37.78 36.80 14.22
N VAL A 92 -36.63 36.14 14.12
CA VAL A 92 -35.79 36.09 12.91
C VAL A 92 -35.52 34.63 12.56
N ARG A 93 -35.56 34.30 11.26
CA ARG A 93 -35.18 32.97 10.76
C ARG A 93 -33.69 32.95 10.44
N LEU A 94 -32.93 32.11 11.12
CA LEU A 94 -31.47 32.04 11.00
C LEU A 94 -30.97 30.59 11.00
N MET A 95 -29.69 30.41 10.67
CA MET A 95 -29.00 29.12 10.69
C MET A 95 -28.08 29.04 11.90
N ALA A 96 -27.91 27.85 12.47
CA ALA A 96 -26.95 27.63 13.56
C ALA A 96 -25.51 27.93 13.08
N PRO A 97 -24.75 28.80 13.78
CA PRO A 97 -23.44 29.26 13.32
C PRO A 97 -22.35 28.20 13.43
N PHE A 98 -22.44 27.31 14.43
CA PHE A 98 -21.49 26.22 14.66
C PHE A 98 -22.21 24.96 15.15
N THR A 99 -21.49 23.85 15.14
CA THR A 99 -21.90 22.59 15.74
C THR A 99 -21.88 22.70 17.26
N MET A 100 -23.00 22.39 17.90
CA MET A 100 -23.12 22.47 19.35
C MET A 100 -23.96 21.32 19.91
N GLN A 101 -23.72 21.00 21.17
CA GLN A 101 -24.43 19.97 21.90
C GLN A 101 -25.35 20.61 22.95
N CYS A 102 -26.62 20.25 22.96
CA CYS A 102 -27.55 20.73 23.99
C CYS A 102 -27.20 20.12 25.36
N LEU A 103 -27.18 20.94 26.41
CA LEU A 103 -26.84 20.47 27.76
C LEU A 103 -27.95 19.65 28.43
N GLN A 104 -29.20 19.76 27.97
CA GLN A 104 -30.36 19.08 28.58
C GLN A 104 -30.62 17.69 28.00
N CYS A 105 -30.65 17.56 26.66
CA CYS A 105 -30.92 16.28 25.99
C CYS A 105 -29.71 15.67 25.28
N ALA A 106 -28.53 16.29 25.39
CA ALA A 106 -27.30 15.88 24.70
C ALA A 106 -27.43 15.79 23.16
N GLU A 107 -28.50 16.35 22.57
CA GLU A 107 -28.71 16.34 21.13
C GLU A 107 -27.72 17.27 20.43
N PHE A 108 -27.19 16.78 19.32
CA PHE A 108 -26.26 17.51 18.47
C PHE A 108 -27.02 18.39 17.48
N ILE A 109 -26.78 19.69 17.55
CA ILE A 109 -27.28 20.67 16.60
C ILE A 109 -26.17 20.91 15.56
N PRO A 110 -26.34 20.44 14.31
CA PRO A 110 -25.33 20.65 13.28
C PRO A 110 -25.28 22.11 12.84
N LYS A 111 -24.10 22.55 12.40
CA LYS A 111 -23.95 23.85 11.74
C LYS A 111 -24.89 23.92 10.54
N GLY A 112 -25.58 25.05 10.41
CA GLY A 112 -26.49 25.30 9.29
C GLY A 112 -27.94 24.84 9.51
N LEU A 113 -28.29 24.27 10.66
CA LEU A 113 -29.69 23.95 10.96
C LEU A 113 -30.52 25.24 11.07
N LYS A 114 -31.68 25.29 10.40
CA LYS A 114 -32.54 26.48 10.32
C LYS A 114 -33.47 26.56 11.53
N PHE A 115 -33.49 27.71 12.20
CA PHE A 115 -34.32 27.98 13.37
C PHE A 115 -35.11 29.28 13.22
N ASN A 116 -36.26 29.33 13.89
CA ASN A 116 -36.94 30.57 14.20
C ASN A 116 -36.45 31.03 15.57
N ALA A 117 -35.63 32.08 15.60
CA ALA A 117 -35.02 32.60 16.81
C ALA A 117 -35.71 33.87 17.27
N ARG A 118 -35.78 34.11 18.59
CA ARG A 118 -36.13 35.44 19.12
C ARG A 118 -34.87 36.28 19.21
N LYS A 119 -34.95 37.54 18.79
CA LYS A 119 -33.83 38.47 18.76
C LYS A 119 -34.02 39.54 19.84
N GLU A 120 -33.05 39.63 20.74
CA GLU A 120 -32.94 40.67 21.75
C GLU A 120 -31.70 41.53 21.48
N LYS A 121 -31.85 42.85 21.56
CA LYS A 121 -30.70 43.76 21.51
C LYS A 121 -30.19 43.91 22.94
N LEU A 122 -28.91 43.63 23.16
CA LEU A 122 -28.27 43.93 24.43
C LEU A 122 -28.03 45.43 24.57
N GLU A 123 -27.94 45.89 25.81
CA GLU A 123 -27.52 47.26 26.14
C GLU A 123 -26.04 47.48 25.82
N GLU A 124 -25.24 46.41 25.87
CA GLU A 124 -23.82 46.43 25.55
C GLU A 124 -23.57 46.62 24.05
N THR A 125 -22.65 47.55 23.73
CA THR A 125 -22.23 47.84 22.35
C THR A 125 -20.72 47.72 22.23
N TYR A 126 -20.22 47.28 21.07
CA TYR A 126 -18.79 47.20 20.76
C TYR A 126 -18.48 48.23 19.68
N PHE A 127 -17.73 49.29 20.02
CA PHE A 127 -17.41 50.41 19.12
C PHE A 127 -18.62 50.94 18.31
N GLY A 128 -19.79 51.06 18.97
CA GLY A 128 -21.04 51.52 18.34
C GLY A 128 -21.86 50.45 17.61
N VAL A 129 -21.35 49.21 17.50
CA VAL A 129 -22.10 48.06 16.98
C VAL A 129 -22.88 47.42 18.13
N ALA A 130 -24.20 47.35 17.98
CA ALA A 130 -25.07 46.74 18.99
C ALA A 130 -24.87 45.22 19.04
N MET A 131 -24.63 44.67 20.24
CA MET A 131 -24.59 43.23 20.42
C MET A 131 -26.01 42.67 20.53
N VAL A 132 -26.22 41.48 19.97
CA VAL A 132 -27.52 40.84 19.88
C VAL A 132 -27.45 39.48 20.54
N ARG A 133 -28.46 39.18 21.36
CA ARG A 133 -28.71 37.84 21.91
C ARG A 133 -29.83 37.19 21.12
N LEU A 134 -29.59 35.94 20.75
CA LEU A 134 -30.51 35.13 19.97
C LEU A 134 -30.94 33.92 20.80
N TYR A 135 -32.25 33.70 20.85
CA TYR A 135 -32.86 32.56 21.53
C TYR A 135 -33.31 31.54 20.50
N ILE A 136 -32.68 30.37 20.49
CA ILE A 136 -33.12 29.20 19.71
C ILE A 136 -33.75 28.18 20.66
N LYS A 137 -34.70 27.37 20.16
CA LYS A 137 -35.20 26.18 20.86
C LYS A 137 -34.57 24.92 20.28
N CYS A 138 -34.10 24.02 21.15
CA CYS A 138 -33.61 22.70 20.75
C CYS A 138 -34.71 21.87 20.06
N SER A 139 -34.36 21.07 19.06
CA SER A 139 -35.29 20.20 18.32
C SER A 139 -35.92 19.11 19.19
N GLY A 140 -35.17 18.48 20.07
CA GLY A 140 -35.64 17.39 20.94
C GLY A 140 -36.34 17.88 22.20
N CYS A 141 -35.62 18.57 23.09
CA CYS A 141 -36.15 18.96 24.42
C CYS A 141 -36.84 20.31 24.46
N LYS A 142 -36.85 21.09 23.37
CA LYS A 142 -37.39 22.46 23.29
C LYS A 142 -36.78 23.44 24.32
N HIS A 143 -35.67 23.07 24.94
CA HIS A 143 -34.91 23.95 25.84
C HIS A 143 -34.39 25.16 25.07
N GLU A 144 -34.40 26.32 25.73
CA GLU A 144 -33.94 27.57 25.13
C GLU A 144 -32.42 27.66 25.23
N ILE A 145 -31.77 27.89 24.09
CA ILE A 145 -30.33 28.04 23.95
C ILE A 145 -30.06 29.48 23.54
N THR A 146 -29.17 30.16 24.27
CA THR A 146 -28.83 31.56 24.04
C THR A 146 -27.40 31.71 23.57
N PHE A 147 -27.22 32.47 22.51
CA PHE A 147 -25.91 32.88 22.02
C PHE A 147 -25.93 34.37 21.71
N ARG A 148 -24.77 34.97 21.97
CA ARG A 148 -24.50 36.39 21.82
C ARG A 148 -23.57 36.58 20.62
N THR A 149 -23.75 37.67 19.89
CA THR A 149 -22.82 38.09 18.84
C THR A 149 -21.58 38.74 19.46
N ASP A 150 -20.39 38.36 19.03
CA ASP A 150 -19.12 38.95 19.47
C ASP A 150 -18.40 39.61 18.28
N PRO A 151 -18.50 40.94 18.15
CA PRO A 151 -17.90 41.65 17.02
C PRO A 151 -16.37 41.62 17.03
N LYS A 152 -15.72 41.38 18.19
CA LYS A 152 -14.25 41.26 18.30
C LYS A 152 -13.70 40.05 17.54
N SER A 153 -14.36 38.89 17.67
CA SER A 153 -13.93 37.63 17.05
C SER A 153 -14.68 37.30 15.76
N ASN A 154 -15.60 38.16 15.30
CA ASN A 154 -16.52 37.90 14.19
C ASN A 154 -17.26 36.55 14.32
N ASP A 155 -17.56 36.16 15.56
CA ASP A 155 -18.09 34.86 15.91
C ASP A 155 -19.25 35.03 16.90
N TYR A 156 -19.90 33.92 17.28
CA TYR A 156 -20.93 33.92 18.32
C TYR A 156 -20.42 33.15 19.54
N LYS A 157 -20.59 33.70 20.75
CA LYS A 157 -20.36 32.97 22.01
C LYS A 157 -21.68 32.40 22.54
N THR A 158 -21.60 31.17 23.05
CA THR A 158 -22.74 30.52 23.70
C THR A 158 -22.81 30.98 25.14
N GLU A 159 -23.93 31.50 25.59
CA GLU A 159 -24.11 31.90 26.99
C GLU A 159 -24.77 30.78 27.80
N ARG A 160 -25.89 30.21 27.32
CA ARG A 160 -26.68 29.21 28.06
C ARG A 160 -27.23 28.12 27.14
N GLY A 161 -27.36 26.91 27.68
CA GLY A 161 -28.16 25.82 27.08
C GLY A 161 -27.44 24.91 26.08
N ALA A 162 -26.22 25.27 25.64
CA ALA A 162 -25.41 24.41 24.78
C ALA A 162 -23.92 24.58 25.03
N LYS A 163 -23.14 23.57 24.63
CA LYS A 163 -21.68 23.61 24.55
C LYS A 163 -21.26 23.57 23.09
N ARG A 164 -20.37 24.48 22.68
CA ARG A 164 -19.72 24.43 21.36
C ARG A 164 -18.84 23.18 21.29
N ILE A 165 -18.98 22.43 20.21
CA ILE A 165 -18.08 21.30 19.95
C ILE A 165 -16.89 21.88 19.20
N THR A 166 -15.73 21.88 19.84
CA THR A 166 -14.46 22.17 19.19
C THR A 166 -14.00 20.89 18.50
N ASP A 167 -13.56 20.99 17.24
CA ASP A 167 -12.97 19.85 16.54
C ASP A 167 -11.78 19.34 17.36
N GLY A 168 -11.72 18.05 17.71
CA GLY A 168 -10.68 17.51 18.60
C GLY A 168 -9.25 17.60 18.05
N TRP A 169 -9.08 17.85 16.75
CA TRP A 169 -7.78 18.17 16.12
C TRP A 169 -7.45 19.67 16.16
N ARG A 170 -8.43 20.54 16.44
CA ARG A 170 -8.17 21.91 16.86
C ARG A 170 -7.89 21.88 18.35
N ASP A 171 -6.62 21.96 18.72
CA ASP A 171 -6.26 22.14 20.12
C ASP A 171 -6.98 23.36 20.68
N THR A 172 -7.83 23.16 21.68
CA THR A 172 -8.36 24.23 22.54
C THR A 172 -7.23 24.97 23.26
N ASN A 173 -6.03 24.39 23.25
CA ASN A 173 -4.81 24.96 23.79
C ASN A 173 -3.96 25.75 22.79
N ASP A 174 -4.32 25.78 21.50
CA ASP A 174 -3.58 26.58 20.52
C ASP A 174 -3.71 28.07 20.89
N PRO A 175 -2.58 28.78 21.11
CA PRO A 175 -2.57 30.19 21.51
C PRO A 175 -3.30 31.11 20.51
N ARG A 176 -3.49 30.67 19.26
CA ARG A 176 -4.29 31.42 18.26
C ARG A 176 -5.78 31.48 18.56
N PHE A 177 -6.29 30.60 19.42
CA PHE A 177 -7.72 30.49 19.72
C PHE A 177 -8.06 30.70 21.20
N LYS A 178 -7.06 30.92 22.07
CA LYS A 178 -7.30 31.39 23.43
C LYS A 178 -7.56 32.89 23.39
N ASP A 179 -8.64 33.32 24.01
CA ASP A 179 -8.81 34.70 24.44
C ASP A 179 -7.82 34.91 25.61
N GLU A 180 -6.53 35.11 25.31
CA GLU A 180 -5.52 35.43 26.31
C GLU A 180 -5.92 36.72 27.05
N THR A 181 -5.75 36.70 28.37
CA THR A 181 -5.94 37.91 29.18
C THR A 181 -4.85 38.94 28.85
N GLU A 182 -5.15 40.24 29.02
CA GLU A 182 -4.19 41.32 28.69
C GLU A 182 -2.82 41.12 29.39
N GLN A 183 -2.83 40.49 30.57
CA GLN A 183 -1.63 40.10 31.33
C GLN A 183 -0.85 38.97 30.65
N GLU A 184 -1.50 37.90 30.19
CA GLU A 184 -0.81 36.82 29.46
C GLU A 184 -0.26 37.29 28.10
N THR A 185 -0.95 38.22 27.43
CA THR A 185 -0.42 38.85 26.22
C THR A 185 0.77 39.75 26.50
N LEU A 186 0.78 40.48 27.63
CA LEU A 186 1.90 41.32 28.06
C LEU A 186 3.09 40.46 28.46
N ASP A 187 2.90 39.40 29.23
CA ASP A 187 3.96 38.46 29.62
C ASP A 187 4.60 37.79 28.39
N ARG A 188 3.79 37.42 27.38
CA ARG A 188 4.28 36.91 26.10
C ARG A 188 5.05 37.97 25.30
N LEU A 189 4.56 39.21 25.27
CA LEU A 189 5.23 40.32 24.60
C LEU A 189 6.51 40.75 25.32
N GLU A 190 6.58 40.67 26.65
CA GLU A 190 7.79 40.93 27.44
C GLU A 190 8.83 39.82 27.23
N ALA A 191 8.38 38.56 27.14
CA ALA A 191 9.25 37.45 26.75
C ALA A 191 9.72 37.57 25.28
N GLU A 192 8.86 38.04 24.37
CA GLU A 192 9.22 38.29 22.96
C GLU A 192 10.08 39.56 22.76
N ALA A 193 9.96 40.56 23.64
CA ALA A 193 10.73 41.81 23.59
C ALA A 193 12.12 41.69 24.24
N GLY A 194 12.43 40.56 24.88
CA GLY A 194 13.80 40.14 25.13
C GLY A 194 14.46 39.72 23.82
N GLU A 195 14.80 40.70 22.97
CA GLU A 195 15.29 40.50 21.59
C GLU A 195 16.50 39.55 21.49
N ASP A 196 17.26 39.39 22.57
CA ASP A 196 18.41 38.48 22.67
C ASP A 196 17.98 37.02 22.92
N HIS A 197 17.01 36.78 23.80
CA HIS A 197 16.54 35.42 24.11
C HIS A 197 15.71 34.82 22.98
N VAL A 198 14.93 35.63 22.26
CA VAL A 198 14.15 35.15 21.10
C VAL A 198 15.04 34.71 19.94
N GLN A 199 16.20 35.35 19.75
CA GLN A 199 17.16 34.95 18.72
C GLN A 199 17.87 33.66 19.11
N GLU A 200 18.31 33.55 20.38
CA GLU A 200 18.91 32.34 20.93
C GLU A 200 17.94 31.15 20.88
N ASP A 201 16.68 31.34 21.26
CA ASP A 201 15.65 30.30 21.24
C ASP A 201 15.29 29.86 19.81
N LYS A 202 15.25 30.79 18.85
CA LYS A 202 15.05 30.45 17.43
C LYS A 202 16.24 29.69 16.86
N MET A 203 17.46 30.05 17.25
CA MET A 203 18.66 29.31 16.84
C MET A 203 18.69 27.92 17.50
N ALA A 204 18.33 27.81 18.77
CA ALA A 204 18.19 26.52 19.47
C ALA A 204 17.11 25.64 18.84
N GLU A 205 15.93 26.19 18.48
CA GLU A 205 14.87 25.44 17.79
C GLU A 205 15.33 24.97 16.40
N LEU A 206 16.13 25.78 15.69
CA LEU A 206 16.71 25.39 14.41
C LEU A 206 17.77 24.29 14.59
N GLU A 207 18.62 24.38 15.61
CA GLU A 207 19.60 23.35 15.94
C GLU A 207 18.93 22.03 16.31
N ASP A 208 17.86 22.06 17.11
CA ASP A 208 17.07 20.87 17.46
C ASP A 208 16.41 20.25 16.23
N LYS A 209 15.79 21.06 15.35
CA LYS A 209 15.25 20.58 14.06
C LYS A 209 16.34 19.98 13.17
N MET A 210 17.54 20.54 13.16
CA MET A 210 18.69 19.99 12.44
C MET A 210 19.16 18.66 13.04
N GLN A 211 19.17 18.54 14.38
CA GLN A 211 19.50 17.30 15.06
C GLN A 211 18.44 16.22 14.80
N ASP A 212 17.16 16.58 14.81
CA ASP A 212 16.06 15.66 14.49
C ASP A 212 16.15 15.19 13.04
N SER A 213 16.36 16.10 12.09
CA SER A 213 16.59 15.75 10.68
C SER A 213 17.80 14.80 10.52
N LYS A 214 18.88 15.04 11.28
CA LYS A 214 20.05 14.16 11.29
C LYS A 214 19.73 12.78 11.89
N ARG A 215 18.95 12.70 12.97
CA ARG A 215 18.50 11.45 13.57
C ARG A 215 17.62 10.67 12.59
N GLU A 216 16.68 11.34 11.91
CA GLU A 216 15.81 10.74 10.91
C GLU A 216 16.61 10.17 9.73
N MET A 217 17.62 10.90 9.25
CA MET A 217 18.53 10.42 8.20
C MET A 217 19.31 9.18 8.65
N GLN A 218 19.87 9.19 9.87
CA GLN A 218 20.60 8.05 10.42
C GLN A 218 19.69 6.82 10.59
N VAL A 219 18.44 7.01 11.02
CA VAL A 219 17.46 5.92 11.14
C VAL A 219 17.10 5.38 9.75
N ALA A 220 16.93 6.24 8.75
CA ALA A 220 16.66 5.81 7.38
C ALA A 220 17.83 4.98 6.79
N ASP A 221 19.07 5.46 6.95
CA ASP A 221 20.28 4.76 6.50
C ASP A 221 20.42 3.40 7.19
N ALA A 222 20.18 3.33 8.51
CA ALA A 222 20.22 2.09 9.27
C ALA A 222 19.14 1.09 8.79
N LEU A 223 17.93 1.55 8.45
CA LEU A 223 16.89 0.71 7.90
C LEU A 223 17.25 0.17 6.52
N ASP A 224 17.89 0.97 5.68
CA ASP A 224 18.33 0.55 4.35
C ASP A 224 19.53 -0.43 4.43
N GLU A 225 20.41 -0.28 5.42
CA GLU A 225 21.45 -1.28 5.71
C GLU A 225 20.84 -2.62 6.14
N ILE A 226 19.83 -2.59 7.02
CA ILE A 226 19.13 -3.82 7.45
C ILE A 226 18.43 -4.48 6.26
N ARG A 227 17.73 -3.70 5.41
CA ARG A 227 17.06 -4.22 4.21
C ARG A 227 18.04 -4.85 3.23
N SER A 228 19.15 -4.19 2.95
CA SER A 228 20.17 -4.71 2.03
C SER A 228 20.85 -5.96 2.57
N ARG A 229 21.13 -6.01 3.89
CA ARG A 229 21.66 -7.19 4.58
C ARG A 229 20.68 -8.36 4.50
N ASN A 230 19.40 -8.14 4.79
CA ASN A 230 18.36 -9.17 4.73
C ASN A 230 18.18 -9.69 3.29
N ALA A 231 18.18 -8.79 2.28
CA ALA A 231 18.09 -9.18 0.88
C ALA A 231 19.33 -9.98 0.40
N ARG A 232 20.51 -9.77 1.00
CA ARG A 232 21.70 -10.59 0.73
C ARG A 232 21.59 -11.96 1.39
N ILE A 233 21.13 -12.01 2.64
CA ILE A 233 20.90 -13.27 3.36
C ILE A 233 19.89 -14.13 2.59
N GLU A 234 18.76 -13.57 2.17
CA GLU A 234 17.75 -14.30 1.40
C GLU A 234 18.31 -14.87 0.08
N ARG A 235 19.13 -14.10 -0.64
CA ARG A 235 19.80 -14.58 -1.86
C ARG A 235 20.79 -15.71 -1.57
N ASN A 236 21.57 -15.61 -0.50
CA ASN A 236 22.52 -16.64 -0.10
C ASN A 236 21.80 -17.91 0.35
N GLU A 237 20.76 -17.81 1.18
CA GLU A 237 19.92 -18.94 1.59
C GLU A 237 19.24 -19.61 0.39
N ALA A 238 18.78 -18.84 -0.59
CA ALA A 238 18.23 -19.37 -1.83
C ALA A 238 19.29 -20.09 -2.68
N ALA A 239 20.51 -19.58 -2.73
CA ALA A 239 21.63 -20.23 -3.41
C ALA A 239 22.06 -21.52 -2.70
N GLU A 240 22.15 -21.50 -1.37
CA GLU A 240 22.45 -22.69 -0.55
C GLU A 240 21.41 -23.78 -0.75
N LYS A 241 20.11 -23.43 -0.74
CA LYS A 241 19.03 -24.39 -1.04
C LYS A 241 19.15 -25.01 -2.43
N LYS A 242 19.53 -24.23 -3.45
CA LYS A 242 19.78 -24.75 -4.80
C LYS A 242 20.96 -25.70 -4.84
N ILE A 243 22.06 -25.38 -4.16
CA ILE A 243 23.24 -26.25 -4.07
C ILE A 243 22.90 -27.55 -3.35
N VAL A 244 22.13 -27.49 -2.27
CA VAL A 244 21.67 -28.70 -1.55
C VAL A 244 20.77 -29.55 -2.44
N ALA A 245 19.83 -28.93 -3.16
CA ALA A 245 18.96 -29.65 -4.12
C ALA A 245 19.77 -30.32 -5.25
N GLN A 246 20.74 -29.60 -5.85
CA GLN A 246 21.63 -30.18 -6.87
C GLN A 246 22.43 -31.36 -6.33
N LYS A 247 22.99 -31.24 -5.12
CA LYS A 247 23.69 -32.36 -4.46
C LYS A 247 22.75 -33.53 -4.19
N GLU A 248 21.50 -33.28 -3.82
CA GLU A 248 20.50 -34.35 -3.62
C GLU A 248 20.11 -35.05 -4.92
N GLU A 249 20.02 -34.32 -6.04
CA GLU A 249 19.79 -34.90 -7.38
C GLU A 249 21.01 -35.70 -7.88
N GLU A 250 22.23 -35.27 -7.57
CA GLU A 250 23.47 -35.95 -7.98
C GLU A 250 23.81 -37.17 -7.11
N ARG A 251 23.32 -37.24 -5.86
CA ARG A 251 23.54 -38.38 -4.93
C ARG A 251 23.26 -39.75 -5.54
N PRO A 252 22.10 -40.04 -6.16
CA PRO A 252 21.84 -41.36 -6.73
C PRO A 252 22.81 -41.71 -7.86
N PHE A 253 23.23 -40.73 -8.67
CA PHE A 253 24.20 -40.93 -9.74
C PHE A 253 25.60 -41.23 -9.19
N ILE A 254 26.02 -40.53 -8.13
CA ILE A 254 27.29 -40.76 -7.44
C ILE A 254 27.30 -42.15 -6.78
N GLU A 255 26.21 -42.55 -6.13
CA GLU A 255 26.07 -43.89 -5.54
C GLU A 255 26.12 -44.99 -6.61
N LEU A 256 25.45 -44.81 -7.74
CA LEU A 256 25.48 -45.75 -8.86
C LEU A 256 26.89 -45.87 -9.44
N LYS A 257 27.60 -44.74 -9.63
CA LYS A 257 28.98 -44.70 -10.14
C LYS A 257 29.95 -45.39 -9.17
N ASN A 258 29.80 -45.17 -7.87
CA ASN A 258 30.60 -45.83 -6.84
C ASN A 258 30.29 -47.33 -6.77
N GLY A 259 29.04 -47.74 -6.96
CA GLY A 259 28.62 -49.14 -7.05
C GLY A 259 29.21 -49.84 -8.28
N LEU A 260 29.13 -49.21 -9.45
CA LEU A 260 29.74 -49.68 -10.69
C LEU A 260 31.26 -49.82 -10.55
N GLY A 261 31.93 -48.84 -9.95
CA GLY A 261 33.38 -48.91 -9.68
C GLY A 261 33.78 -50.14 -8.88
N LYS A 262 32.99 -50.52 -7.87
CA LYS A 262 33.22 -51.75 -7.08
C LYS A 262 32.99 -53.03 -7.90
N TYR A 263 31.96 -53.05 -8.75
CA TYR A 263 31.68 -54.19 -9.62
C TYR A 263 32.81 -54.43 -10.63
N TYR A 264 33.25 -53.38 -11.32
CA TYR A 264 34.37 -53.47 -12.27
C TYR A 264 35.69 -53.86 -11.59
N PHE A 265 35.95 -53.36 -10.38
CA PHE A 265 37.14 -53.73 -9.61
C PHE A 265 37.16 -55.22 -9.23
N ASN A 266 36.05 -55.74 -8.70
CA ASN A 266 35.93 -57.16 -8.34
C ASN A 266 36.02 -58.07 -9.57
N SER A 267 35.36 -57.67 -10.68
CA SER A 267 35.41 -58.42 -11.94
C SER A 267 36.82 -58.45 -12.54
N LYS A 268 37.58 -57.36 -12.40
CA LYS A 268 38.98 -57.30 -12.86
C LYS A 268 39.89 -58.22 -12.04
N GLU A 269 39.75 -58.23 -10.71
CA GLU A 269 40.51 -59.14 -9.86
C GLU A 269 40.20 -60.61 -10.14
N GLU A 270 38.93 -60.95 -10.40
CA GLU A 270 38.53 -62.30 -10.78
C GLU A 270 39.16 -62.72 -12.12
N MET A 271 39.13 -61.84 -13.13
CA MET A 271 39.76 -62.09 -14.43
C MET A 271 41.29 -62.22 -14.34
N GLU A 272 41.94 -61.44 -13.47
CA GLU A 272 43.39 -61.54 -13.27
C GLU A 272 43.77 -62.84 -12.55
N ARG A 273 42.94 -63.33 -11.61
CA ARG A 273 43.13 -64.64 -10.97
C ARG A 273 42.99 -65.78 -11.96
N THR A 274 41.95 -65.79 -12.79
CA THR A 274 41.76 -66.85 -13.81
C THR A 274 42.90 -66.84 -14.82
N LEU A 275 43.32 -65.67 -15.31
CA LEU A 275 44.48 -65.56 -16.19
C LEU A 275 45.78 -66.01 -15.53
N ALA A 276 45.96 -65.80 -14.22
CA ALA A 276 47.12 -66.29 -13.49
C ALA A 276 47.10 -67.82 -13.36
N GLU A 277 45.93 -68.41 -13.09
CA GLU A 277 45.72 -69.86 -13.06
C GLU A 277 45.96 -70.51 -14.43
N ASP A 278 45.47 -69.89 -15.51
CA ASP A 278 45.71 -70.31 -16.90
C ASP A 278 47.20 -70.22 -17.28
N LYS A 279 47.89 -69.16 -16.83
CA LYS A 279 49.34 -69.02 -17.01
C LYS A 279 50.11 -70.08 -16.23
N LEU A 280 49.70 -70.40 -15.01
CA LEU A 280 50.33 -71.42 -14.17
C LEU A 280 50.10 -72.83 -14.71
N THR A 281 48.89 -73.14 -15.19
CA THR A 281 48.58 -74.43 -15.83
C THR A 281 49.33 -74.58 -17.14
N ALA A 282 49.39 -73.54 -17.98
CA ALA A 282 50.24 -73.52 -19.16
C ALA A 282 51.73 -73.73 -18.78
N TRP A 283 52.23 -73.05 -17.74
CA TRP A 283 53.60 -73.21 -17.29
C TRP A 283 53.89 -74.65 -16.83
N ARG A 284 53.00 -75.27 -16.03
CA ARG A 284 53.12 -76.67 -15.58
C ARG A 284 53.05 -77.69 -16.73
N ALA A 285 52.35 -77.36 -17.82
CA ALA A 285 52.31 -78.22 -19.00
C ALA A 285 53.67 -78.29 -19.70
N PHE A 286 54.40 -77.18 -19.73
CA PHE A 286 55.66 -77.03 -20.47
C PHE A 286 56.92 -77.03 -19.60
N HIS A 287 56.82 -77.04 -18.27
CA HIS A 287 57.96 -77.04 -17.35
C HIS A 287 57.85 -78.12 -16.28
N ASP A 288 59.02 -78.62 -15.84
CA ASP A 288 59.16 -79.54 -14.71
C ASP A 288 59.26 -78.82 -13.37
N GLU A 289 59.18 -79.56 -12.25
CA GLU A 289 59.34 -79.04 -10.88
C GLU A 289 60.68 -78.33 -10.62
N LYS A 290 61.70 -78.57 -11.45
CA LYS A 290 63.01 -77.91 -11.42
C LYS A 290 63.14 -76.70 -12.37
N GLY A 291 62.04 -76.30 -13.02
CA GLY A 291 61.98 -75.12 -13.91
C GLY A 291 62.42 -75.37 -15.37
N ASN A 292 62.92 -76.56 -15.70
CA ASN A 292 63.38 -76.88 -17.05
C ASN A 292 62.20 -77.10 -18.02
N ARG A 293 62.32 -76.61 -19.25
CA ARG A 293 61.29 -76.78 -20.29
C ARG A 293 61.26 -78.23 -20.80
N ILE A 294 60.07 -78.79 -20.92
CA ILE A 294 59.85 -80.20 -21.29
C ILE A 294 58.83 -80.35 -22.42
N LYS A 295 58.98 -81.45 -23.16
CA LYS A 295 58.01 -81.92 -24.15
C LYS A 295 57.47 -83.29 -23.71
N ARG A 296 56.14 -83.42 -23.62
CA ARG A 296 55.45 -84.66 -23.24
C ARG A 296 54.80 -85.33 -24.45
N ASP A 297 54.68 -86.65 -24.41
CA ASP A 297 53.93 -87.46 -25.40
C ASP A 297 52.42 -87.38 -25.15
N HIS A 298 51.63 -87.92 -26.08
CA HIS A 298 50.18 -88.07 -25.92
C HIS A 298 49.78 -88.86 -24.67
N ASP A 299 50.65 -89.77 -24.19
CA ASP A 299 50.46 -90.55 -22.94
C ASP A 299 50.99 -89.83 -21.68
N GLY A 300 51.41 -88.56 -21.79
CA GLY A 300 51.82 -87.71 -20.67
C GLY A 300 53.25 -87.95 -20.14
N LYS A 301 54.01 -88.88 -20.74
CA LYS A 301 55.42 -89.14 -20.40
C LYS A 301 56.34 -88.08 -21.00
N ILE A 302 57.40 -87.71 -20.27
CA ILE A 302 58.39 -86.71 -20.72
C ILE A 302 59.31 -87.33 -21.78
N ILE A 303 59.34 -86.76 -22.99
CA ILE A 303 60.13 -87.24 -24.14
C ILE A 303 61.48 -86.53 -24.18
N LYS A 304 61.48 -85.23 -23.87
CA LYS A 304 62.65 -84.36 -24.03
C LYS A 304 62.64 -83.29 -22.95
N ARG A 305 63.78 -83.12 -22.30
CA ARG A 305 64.06 -82.06 -21.33
C ARG A 305 65.18 -81.20 -21.88
N TRP A 306 64.97 -79.90 -21.93
CA TRP A 306 66.00 -78.94 -22.31
C TRP A 306 66.73 -78.45 -21.05
N THR A 307 68.05 -78.37 -21.12
CA THR A 307 68.87 -77.81 -20.04
C THR A 307 69.03 -76.29 -20.21
N PRO A 308 69.26 -75.52 -19.13
CA PRO A 308 69.41 -74.05 -19.22
C PRO A 308 70.56 -73.60 -20.15
N GLU A 309 71.59 -74.44 -20.30
CA GLU A 309 72.74 -74.16 -21.17
C GLU A 309 72.40 -74.34 -22.67
N GLU A 310 71.46 -75.23 -23.00
CA GLU A 310 70.97 -75.44 -24.38
C GLU A 310 69.95 -74.38 -24.81
N GLU A 311 69.17 -73.82 -23.87
CA GLU A 311 68.25 -72.71 -24.16
C GLU A 311 68.99 -71.38 -24.39
N ALA A 312 70.11 -71.15 -23.69
CA ALA A 312 70.91 -69.94 -23.87
C ALA A 312 71.58 -69.88 -25.26
N GLN A 313 71.88 -71.02 -25.87
CA GLN A 313 72.49 -71.12 -27.21
C GLN A 313 71.47 -71.02 -28.36
N GLY A 314 70.16 -71.05 -28.05
CA GLY A 314 69.07 -70.91 -29.02
C GLY A 314 68.50 -69.50 -29.15
N LEU A 315 69.01 -68.51 -28.41
CA LEU A 315 68.45 -67.16 -28.40
C LEU A 315 69.08 -66.27 -29.50
N HIS A 316 68.80 -66.60 -30.76
CA HIS A 316 68.96 -65.65 -31.86
C HIS A 316 67.65 -65.60 -32.67
N LEU A 317 67.11 -64.38 -32.81
CA LEU A 317 65.93 -63.97 -33.59
C LEU A 317 64.54 -64.24 -32.98
N LEU A 318 64.11 -63.31 -32.11
CA LEU A 318 62.72 -62.83 -32.14
C LEU A 318 62.74 -61.29 -32.05
N PRO A 319 62.24 -60.56 -33.07
CA PRO A 319 62.11 -59.11 -32.98
C PRO A 319 61.03 -58.72 -31.97
N SER A 320 61.27 -57.63 -31.24
CA SER A 320 60.34 -57.03 -30.29
C SER A 320 59.01 -56.68 -30.98
N LYS A 321 57.91 -57.31 -30.55
CA LYS A 321 56.55 -56.85 -30.84
C LYS A 321 56.20 -55.65 -29.96
N SER A 322 56.89 -54.53 -30.16
CA SER A 322 56.29 -53.21 -29.97
C SER A 322 55.81 -52.78 -31.35
N GLU A 323 54.58 -52.30 -31.46
CA GLU A 323 53.93 -51.85 -32.71
C GLU A 323 53.29 -52.96 -33.58
N GLN A 324 52.24 -53.57 -33.05
CA GLN A 324 51.16 -54.05 -33.91
C GLN A 324 49.92 -53.19 -33.65
N LYS A 325 49.70 -52.22 -34.54
CA LYS A 325 48.45 -51.46 -34.68
C LYS A 325 47.30 -52.46 -34.70
N ALA A 326 46.42 -52.36 -33.70
CA ALA A 326 45.14 -53.05 -33.73
C ALA A 326 44.34 -52.58 -34.95
N LYS A 327 43.79 -53.52 -35.72
CA LYS A 327 42.85 -53.23 -36.81
C LYS A 327 41.54 -52.72 -36.19
N PRO A 328 40.89 -51.69 -36.75
CA PRO A 328 39.60 -51.22 -36.25
C PRO A 328 38.51 -52.25 -36.55
N VAL A 329 37.58 -52.41 -35.60
CA VAL A 329 36.37 -53.22 -35.72
C VAL A 329 35.36 -52.45 -36.58
N PRO A 330 34.77 -53.04 -37.63
CA PRO A 330 33.77 -52.34 -38.44
C PRO A 330 32.39 -52.44 -37.80
N GLY A 331 31.71 -51.29 -37.65
CA GLY A 331 30.27 -51.22 -37.36
C GLY A 331 29.89 -50.60 -36.02
N LEU A 332 30.01 -49.28 -35.92
CA LEU A 332 29.00 -48.43 -35.28
C LEU A 332 29.09 -47.07 -35.98
N GLU A 333 27.98 -46.63 -36.56
CA GLU A 333 27.90 -45.46 -37.41
C GLU A 333 28.09 -44.17 -36.59
N ASP A 334 28.94 -43.28 -37.12
CA ASP A 334 29.15 -41.94 -36.61
C ASP A 334 27.90 -41.09 -36.87
N GLU A 335 27.16 -40.73 -35.82
CA GLU A 335 26.30 -39.56 -35.86
C GLU A 335 27.18 -38.30 -35.74
N ILE A 336 27.38 -37.66 -36.88
CA ILE A 336 27.51 -36.20 -37.10
C ILE A 336 28.32 -35.45 -36.04
N ILE A 337 29.62 -35.30 -36.30
CA ILE A 337 30.39 -34.15 -35.81
C ILE A 337 30.43 -33.15 -36.96
N ASP A 338 29.79 -31.99 -36.77
CA ASP A 338 29.84 -30.89 -37.72
C ASP A 338 31.29 -30.39 -37.88
N ASP A 339 31.80 -30.38 -39.12
CA ASP A 339 33.15 -29.93 -39.52
C ASP A 339 33.40 -28.41 -39.35
N ASN A 340 32.69 -27.74 -38.44
CA ASN A 340 32.85 -26.32 -38.12
C ASN A 340 33.10 -26.05 -36.62
N TYR A 341 33.69 -27.00 -35.89
CA TYR A 341 34.13 -26.74 -34.51
C TYR A 341 35.51 -26.06 -34.50
N VAL A 342 35.50 -24.72 -34.43
CA VAL A 342 36.68 -23.93 -34.07
C VAL A 342 36.78 -23.91 -32.54
N PRO A 343 37.84 -24.44 -31.91
CA PRO A 343 37.99 -24.37 -30.47
C PRO A 343 38.16 -22.90 -30.05
N ASP A 344 37.30 -22.43 -29.15
CA ASP A 344 37.35 -21.07 -28.62
C ASP A 344 38.64 -20.91 -27.79
N THR A 345 39.62 -20.15 -28.28
CA THR A 345 40.92 -19.94 -27.63
C THR A 345 40.90 -18.80 -26.60
N ARG A 346 39.71 -18.38 -26.17
CA ARG A 346 39.53 -17.32 -25.18
C ARG A 346 39.87 -17.84 -23.79
N THR A 347 40.59 -17.04 -23.02
CA THR A 347 40.87 -17.36 -21.61
C THR A 347 39.59 -17.21 -20.77
N ASP A 348 39.49 -17.94 -19.65
CA ASP A 348 38.31 -17.91 -18.78
C ASP A 348 37.92 -16.49 -18.34
N ASP A 349 38.89 -15.57 -18.22
CA ASP A 349 38.67 -14.16 -17.92
C ASP A 349 37.98 -13.38 -19.06
N GLN A 350 38.24 -13.74 -20.32
CA GLN A 350 37.59 -13.14 -21.49
C GLN A 350 36.14 -13.62 -21.64
N ILE A 351 35.88 -14.88 -21.28
CA ILE A 351 34.53 -15.46 -21.28
C ILE A 351 33.68 -14.81 -20.18
N LEU A 352 34.25 -14.58 -18.99
CA LEU A 352 33.58 -13.86 -17.90
C LEU A 352 33.28 -12.39 -18.25
N ALA A 353 34.18 -11.70 -18.95
CA ALA A 353 33.98 -10.31 -19.36
C ALA A 353 32.84 -10.16 -20.38
N ASP A 354 32.71 -11.09 -21.34
CA ASP A 354 31.62 -11.07 -22.34
C ASP A 354 30.27 -11.42 -21.70
N ILE A 355 30.23 -12.37 -20.76
CA ILE A 355 29.01 -12.71 -20.00
C ILE A 355 28.57 -11.52 -19.12
N MET A 356 29.52 -10.82 -18.50
CA MET A 356 29.21 -9.63 -17.70
C MET A 356 28.82 -8.41 -18.55
N GLY A 357 29.42 -8.23 -19.73
CA GLY A 357 29.06 -7.17 -20.68
C GLY A 357 27.67 -7.35 -21.29
N GLN A 358 27.26 -8.59 -21.59
CA GLN A 358 25.90 -8.89 -22.05
C GLN A 358 24.83 -8.66 -20.97
N ALA A 359 25.19 -8.79 -19.68
CA ALA A 359 24.28 -8.49 -18.58
C ALA A 359 24.02 -6.97 -18.46
N SER A 360 25.05 -6.12 -18.56
CA SER A 360 24.88 -4.66 -18.48
C SER A 360 24.08 -4.05 -19.63
N ASP A 361 24.27 -4.55 -20.85
CA ASP A 361 23.54 -4.05 -22.04
C ASP A 361 22.05 -4.43 -22.01
N SER A 362 21.71 -5.54 -21.33
CA SER A 362 20.33 -5.99 -21.15
C SER A 362 19.54 -5.15 -20.13
N GLU A 363 20.22 -4.67 -19.07
CA GLU A 363 19.65 -3.81 -18.03
C GLU A 363 19.41 -2.38 -18.55
N ASP A 364 20.32 -1.85 -19.36
CA ASP A 364 20.14 -0.54 -19.98
C ASP A 364 19.03 -0.53 -21.04
N SER A 365 18.89 -1.62 -21.80
CA SER A 365 17.79 -1.82 -22.76
C SER A 365 16.41 -1.89 -22.07
N THR A 366 16.30 -2.62 -20.96
CA THR A 366 15.06 -2.71 -20.18
C THR A 366 14.74 -1.39 -19.45
N ALA A 367 15.75 -0.71 -18.90
CA ALA A 367 15.59 0.60 -18.28
C ALA A 367 15.15 1.66 -19.31
N GLN A 368 15.70 1.66 -20.53
CA GLN A 368 15.27 2.53 -21.62
C GLN A 368 13.82 2.24 -22.07
N ARG A 369 13.43 0.97 -22.18
CA ARG A 369 12.04 0.57 -22.48
C ARG A 369 11.06 1.04 -21.40
N MET A 370 11.43 0.94 -20.13
CA MET A 370 10.61 1.41 -19.00
C MET A 370 10.49 2.94 -18.96
N ARG A 371 11.58 3.68 -19.25
CA ARG A 371 11.54 5.14 -19.40
C ARG A 371 10.65 5.57 -20.57
N ALA A 372 10.70 4.86 -21.69
CA ALA A 372 9.83 5.12 -22.86
C ALA A 372 8.34 4.86 -22.56
N MET A 373 8.01 3.78 -21.84
CA MET A 373 6.64 3.52 -21.39
C MET A 373 6.13 4.61 -20.45
N ARG A 374 6.94 5.04 -19.46
CA ARG A 374 6.56 6.12 -18.54
C ARG A 374 6.26 7.43 -19.26
N LYS A 375 7.07 7.81 -20.27
CA LYS A 375 6.80 8.98 -21.13
C LYS A 375 5.49 8.85 -21.91
N LYS A 376 5.19 7.66 -22.48
CA LYS A 376 3.92 7.42 -23.18
C LYS A 376 2.69 7.51 -22.25
N VAL A 377 2.80 6.97 -21.04
CA VAL A 377 1.72 7.05 -20.03
C VAL A 377 1.50 8.50 -19.56
N ALA A 378 2.58 9.26 -19.33
CA ALA A 378 2.49 10.67 -18.98
C ALA A 378 1.83 11.51 -20.08
N ALA A 379 2.20 11.30 -21.34
CA ALA A 379 1.58 11.96 -22.50
C ALA A 379 0.09 11.61 -22.67
N LYS A 380 -0.29 10.36 -22.38
CA LYS A 380 -1.70 9.93 -22.41
C LYS A 380 -2.52 10.59 -21.29
N LYS A 381 -1.94 10.73 -20.08
CA LYS A 381 -2.58 11.43 -18.95
C LYS A 381 -2.73 12.93 -19.22
N SER A 382 -1.71 13.60 -19.79
CA SER A 382 -1.81 15.02 -20.13
C SER A 382 -2.83 15.27 -21.25
N GLY A 383 -2.89 14.40 -22.27
CA GLY A 383 -3.93 14.45 -23.31
C GLY A 383 -5.34 14.24 -22.77
N GLN A 384 -5.53 13.33 -21.81
CA GLN A 384 -6.83 13.13 -21.15
C GLN A 384 -7.21 14.32 -20.25
N ALA A 385 -6.26 14.93 -19.54
CA ALA A 385 -6.49 16.12 -18.72
C ALA A 385 -6.89 17.33 -19.59
N ALA A 386 -6.19 17.56 -20.72
CA ALA A 386 -6.53 18.62 -21.66
C ALA A 386 -7.92 18.42 -22.31
N LYS A 387 -8.31 17.16 -22.58
CA LYS A 387 -9.65 16.83 -23.08
C LYS A 387 -10.74 17.00 -22.03
N ARG A 388 -10.39 16.92 -20.74
CA ARG A 388 -11.28 17.15 -19.59
C ARG A 388 -11.48 18.63 -19.26
N GLN A 389 -10.53 19.50 -19.61
CA GLN A 389 -10.65 20.96 -19.47
C GLN A 389 -11.39 21.62 -20.66
N LYS A 390 -11.49 20.93 -21.81
CA LYS A 390 -12.25 21.39 -22.98
C LYS A 390 -13.72 20.95 -23.00
N ARG A 391 -14.14 20.07 -22.08
CA ARG A 391 -15.55 19.73 -21.81
C ARG A 391 -15.97 20.46 -20.54
#